data_AF-A0A936RX13-F1
#
_entry.id   AF-A0A936RX13-F1
#
_cell.length_a   1.000
_cell.length_b   1.000
_cell.length_c   1.000
_cell.angle_alpha   90.00
_cell.angle_beta   90.00
_cell.angle_gamma   90.00
#
_symmetry.space_group_name_H-M   'P 1'
#
loop_
_entity.id
_entity.type
_entity.pdbx_description
1 polymer ?
#
loop_
_entity_poly.entity_id
_entity_poly.type
_entity_poly.pdbx_seq_one_letter_code
_entity_poly.pdbx_strand_id
1 'polypeptide(L)' 'MPNASGARTLADWLRHYFGDAYSWQARIVLLREEVPQPMVGVNLLLGWQFWLGEYSFSRDADEMVLHGSVEVLA' A
#
# COMPACT_ATOMS: atom_id res chain seq x y z
N MET A 1 -4.91 3.06 3.04
CA MET A 1 -4.89 3.39 1.60
C MET A 1 -3.53 3.95 1.18
N PRO A 2 -3.06 3.74 -0.06
CA PRO A 2 -1.69 4.09 -0.49
C PRO A 2 -1.33 5.59 -0.52
N ASN A 3 -2.32 6.49 -0.43
CA ASN A 3 -2.14 7.93 -0.15
C ASN A 3 -2.71 8.35 1.22
N ALA A 4 -3.17 7.39 2.03
CA ALA A 4 -3.52 7.68 3.42
C ALA A 4 -2.23 8.03 4.16
N SER A 5 -2.32 9.04 5.02
CA SER A 5 -1.23 9.53 5.87
C SER A 5 -0.43 8.38 6.49
N GLY A 6 -1.09 7.33 6.99
CA GLY A 6 -0.44 6.18 7.62
C GLY A 6 0.55 5.42 6.74
N ALA A 7 0.25 5.17 5.46
CA ALA A 7 1.15 4.43 4.58
C ALA A 7 2.41 5.24 4.23
N ARG A 8 2.23 6.56 4.02
CA ARG A 8 3.36 7.48 3.82
C ARG A 8 4.21 7.61 5.09
N THR A 9 3.58 7.74 6.25
CA THR A 9 4.28 7.75 7.53
C THR A 9 5.10 6.48 7.70
N LEU A 10 4.52 5.29 7.49
CA LEU A 10 5.29 4.04 7.59
C LEU A 10 6.49 4.02 6.63
N ALA A 11 6.32 4.44 5.38
CA ALA A 11 7.42 4.52 4.41
C ALA A 11 8.52 5.50 4.85
N ASP A 12 8.14 6.66 5.42
CA ASP A 12 9.09 7.63 5.97
C ASP A 12 9.86 7.07 7.19
N TRP A 13 9.18 6.33 8.06
CA TRP A 13 9.82 5.67 9.20
C TRP A 13 10.79 4.58 8.74
N LEU A 14 10.40 3.77 7.75
CA LEU A 14 11.27 2.74 7.16
C LEU A 14 12.49 3.36 6.49
N ARG A 15 12.32 4.47 5.75
CA ARG A 15 13.45 5.24 5.19
C ARG A 15 14.36 5.80 6.28
N HIS A 16 13.80 6.31 7.37
CA HIS A 16 14.60 6.80 8.49
C HIS A 16 15.41 5.67 9.16
N TYR A 17 14.83 4.47 9.25
CA TYR A 17 15.48 3.32 9.90
C TYR A 17 16.55 2.66 9.02
N PHE A 18 16.24 2.40 7.75
CA PHE A 18 17.16 1.71 6.83
C PHE A 18 18.12 2.66 6.11
N GLY A 19 17.83 3.97 6.10
CA GLY A 19 18.53 4.95 5.27
C GLY A 19 18.34 4.72 3.78
N ASP A 20 19.13 5.42 2.96
CA ASP A 20 19.11 5.30 1.50
C ASP A 20 20.08 4.22 0.97
N ALA A 21 20.55 3.32 1.85
CA ALA A 21 21.55 2.30 1.48
C ALA A 21 20.91 0.99 0.99
N TYR A 22 19.61 0.79 1.22
CA TYR A 22 18.92 -0.47 0.95
C TYR A 22 17.61 -0.24 0.22
N SER A 23 17.37 -1.03 -0.82
CA SER A 23 16.05 -1.18 -1.40
C SER A 23 15.20 -2.09 -0.53
N TRP A 24 13.94 -1.73 -0.29
CA TRP A 24 13.03 -2.54 0.51
C TRP A 24 11.67 -2.70 -0.15
N GLN A 25 10.99 -3.77 0.23
CA GLN A 25 9.60 -4.02 -0.13
C GLN A 25 8.85 -4.44 1.12
N ALA A 26 7.71 -3.80 1.40
CA ALA A 26 6.83 -4.16 2.50
C ALA A 26 5.45 -4.51 1.96
N ARG A 27 4.97 -5.71 2.26
CA ARG A 27 3.59 -6.13 1.95
C ARG A 27 2.69 -5.73 3.10
N ILE A 28 1.68 -4.91 2.80
CA ILE A 28 0.66 -4.51 3.77
C ILE A 28 -0.50 -5.50 3.66
N VAL A 29 -0.80 -6.14 4.78
CA VAL A 29 -1.95 -7.05 4.90
C VAL A 29 -3.08 -6.29 5.59
N LEU A 30 -4.23 -6.19 4.92
CA LEU A 30 -5.46 -5.63 5.48
C LEU A 30 -6.38 -6.78 5.86
N LEU A 31 -6.92 -6.73 7.07
CA LEU A 31 -7.92 -7.72 7.48
C LEU A 31 -9.10 -7.69 6.51
N ARG A 32 -9.67 -8.85 6.20
CA ARG A 32 -10.80 -8.96 5.27
C ARG A 32 -11.93 -7.99 5.62
N GLU A 33 -12.29 -7.85 6.90
CA GLU A 33 -13.34 -6.93 7.34
C GLU A 33 -12.99 -5.44 7.23
N GLU A 34 -11.71 -5.10 7.12
CA GLU A 34 -11.23 -3.72 6.99
C GLU A 34 -11.05 -3.29 5.54
N VAL A 35 -11.30 -4.19 4.57
CA VAL A 35 -11.25 -3.88 3.15
C VAL A 35 -12.43 -2.98 2.79
N PRO A 36 -12.18 -1.71 2.38
CA PRO A 36 -13.26 -0.80 2.06
C PRO A 36 -13.88 -1.14 0.70
N GLN A 37 -15.20 -1.05 0.65
CA GLN A 37 -15.95 -1.27 -0.58
C GLN A 37 -15.69 -0.13 -1.58
N PRO A 38 -15.58 -0.43 -2.88
CA PRO A 38 -15.41 0.59 -3.90
C PRO A 38 -16.66 1.46 -4.00
N MET A 39 -16.49 2.77 -3.83
CA MET A 39 -17.53 3.77 -4.03
C MET A 39 -17.26 4.54 -5.32
N VAL A 40 -18.25 4.57 -6.22
CA VAL A 40 -18.18 5.39 -7.44
C VAL A 40 -18.20 6.87 -7.04
N GLY A 41 -17.31 7.67 -7.63
CA GLY A 41 -17.22 9.12 -7.38
C GLY A 41 -16.18 9.54 -6.34
N VAL A 42 -15.46 8.60 -5.73
CA VAL A 42 -14.26 8.90 -4.93
C VAL A 42 -13.03 8.81 -5.84
N ASN A 43 -12.12 9.76 -5.73
CA ASN A 43 -10.87 9.82 -6.52
C ASN A 43 -9.95 8.66 -6.09
N LEU A 44 -10.14 7.50 -6.71
CA LEU A 44 -9.44 6.26 -6.38
C LEU A 44 -8.87 5.64 -7.64
N LEU A 45 -7.61 5.24 -7.58
CA LEU A 45 -6.94 4.57 -8.69
C LEU A 45 -7.36 3.10 -8.74
N LEU A 46 -8.07 2.72 -9.81
CA LEU A 46 -8.45 1.34 -10.10
C LEU A 46 -7.20 0.45 -10.24
N GLY A 47 -7.25 -0.75 -9.66
CA GLY A 47 -6.19 -1.77 -9.77
C GLY A 47 -5.01 -1.62 -8.80
N TRP A 48 -4.89 -0.50 -8.09
CA TRP A 48 -3.82 -0.26 -7.12
C TRP A 48 -4.34 0.09 -5.71
N GLN A 49 -5.59 0.54 -5.62
CA GLN A 49 -6.18 1.02 -4.36
C GLN A 49 -7.48 0.32 -4.00
N PHE A 50 -8.17 -0.28 -4.98
CA PHE A 50 -9.48 -0.92 -4.81
C PHE A 50 -9.65 -2.13 -5.74
N TRP A 51 -10.40 -3.11 -5.26
CA TRP A 51 -10.95 -4.20 -6.05
C TRP A 51 -12.17 -3.72 -6.84
N LEU A 52 -12.41 -4.30 -8.01
CA LEU A 52 -13.64 -4.05 -8.75
C LEU A 52 -14.79 -4.80 -8.05
N GLY A 53 -15.74 -4.06 -7.49
CA GLY A 53 -16.83 -4.64 -6.70
C GLY A 53 -16.42 -5.04 -5.28
N GLU A 54 -17.22 -5.89 -4.63
CA GLU A 54 -16.97 -6.33 -3.26
C GLU A 54 -15.74 -7.26 -3.17
N TYR A 55 -14.89 -7.04 -2.16
CA TYR A 55 -13.79 -7.95 -1.86
C TYR A 55 -14.36 -9.30 -1.39
N SER A 56 -14.36 -10.27 -2.31
CA SER A 56 -15.07 -11.55 -2.13
C SER A 56 -14.16 -12.68 -1.62
N PHE A 57 -12.85 -12.44 -1.46
CA PHE A 57 -11.92 -13.47 -1.02
C PHE A 57 -12.06 -13.80 0.46
N SER A 58 -11.98 -15.08 0.82
CA SER A 58 -12.00 -15.59 2.20
C SER A 58 -10.70 -15.39 2.99
N ARG A 59 -9.78 -14.57 2.49
CA ARG A 59 -8.48 -14.27 3.09
C ARG A 59 -8.32 -12.78 3.28
N ASP A 60 -7.40 -12.39 4.15
CA ASP A 60 -6.94 -11.00 4.27
C ASP A 60 -6.33 -10.52 2.96
N ALA A 61 -6.48 -9.22 2.69
CA ALA A 61 -6.00 -8.56 1.49
C ALA A 61 -4.50 -8.29 1.60
N ASP A 62 -3.70 -8.90 0.75
CA ASP A 62 -2.24 -8.84 0.79
C ASP A 62 -1.63 -8.26 -0.51
N GLU A 63 -2.47 -7.70 -1.38
CA GLU A 63 -2.10 -7.22 -2.70
C GLU A 63 -1.34 -5.88 -2.69
N MET A 64 -1.33 -5.18 -1.56
CA MET A 64 -0.65 -3.88 -1.42
C MET A 64 0.82 -4.05 -1.06
N VAL A 65 1.71 -3.64 -1.97
CA VAL A 65 3.16 -3.63 -1.75
C VAL A 65 3.69 -2.20 -1.80
N LEU A 66 4.39 -1.81 -0.75
CA LEU A 66 5.17 -0.57 -0.68
C LEU A 66 6.61 -0.87 -1.07
N HIS A 67 7.20 0.01 -1.88
CA HIS A 67 8.57 -0.11 -2.33
C HIS A 67 9.36 1.12 -1.88
N GLY A 68 10.55 0.90 -1.33
CA GLY A 68 11.58 1.91 -1.18
C GLY A 68 12.73 1.58 -2.10
N SER A 69 13.09 2.51 -2.98
CA SER A 69 14.24 2.37 -3.88
C SER A 69 15.37 3.25 -3.42
N VAL A 70 16.60 2.75 -3.55
CA VAL A 70 17.78 3.61 -3.55
C VAL A 70 17.83 4.28 -4.92
N GLU A 71 17.80 5.61 -4.98
CA GLU A 71 18.18 6.30 -6.21
C GLU A 71 19.66 6.05 -6.45
N VAL A 72 19.97 5.10 -7.32
CA VAL A 72 21.31 4.96 -7.86
C VAL A 72 21.50 6.14 -8.82
N LEU A 73 22.25 7.16 -8.39
CA LEU A 73 22.74 8.20 -9.29
C LEU A 73 23.57 7.50 -10.37
N ALA A 74 23.00 7.38 -11.57
CA ALA A 74 23.68 6.94 -12.79
C ALA A 74 24.39 8.12 -13.45
#